data_AF-A0A936Q022-F1
#
_entry.id   AF-A0A936Q022-F1
#
_cell.length_a   1.000
_cell.length_b   1.000
_cell.length_c   1.000
_cell.angle_alpha   90.00
_cell.angle_beta   90.00
_cell.angle_gamma   90.00
#
_symmetry.space_group_name_H-M   'P 1'
#
loop_
_entity.id
_entity.type
_entity.pdbx_description
1 polymer ?
#
loop_
_entity_poly.entity_id
_entity_poly.type
_entity_poly.pdbx_seq_one_letter_code
_entity_poly.pdbx_strand_id
1 'polypeptide(L)'
;MNSVYHRSPFTSPEWISAGFGQAGNYSSMTTLHAFPNSFEEAVIYPVHGQVDVPASFNSDQEFPDPAPNAGLVGPPITVTIASSDYRGGWNWFDAQLLSASLTGPDGEEALITLLPDDDQYLGTMIALLPERPLTPGATYTAKLSVTWAGGEADLTSVFTIAE
;
A
#
# COMPACT_ATOMS: atom_id res chain seq x y z
N MET A 1 8.84 -1.80 5.49
CA MET A 1 8.25 -0.92 6.53
C MET A 1 6.80 -1.29 6.74
N ASN A 2 6.37 -1.45 7.98
CA ASN A 2 5.05 -1.93 8.33
C ASN A 2 4.12 -0.75 8.66
N SER A 3 3.49 -0.18 7.64
CA SER A 3 2.66 1.03 7.71
C SER A 3 1.84 1.11 6.42
N VAL A 4 0.69 1.79 6.49
CA VAL A 4 -0.15 2.17 5.35
C VAL A 4 0.36 3.49 4.74
N TYR A 5 0.21 4.61 5.45
CA TYR A 5 0.37 5.95 4.87
C TYR A 5 1.83 6.33 4.65
N HIS A 6 2.72 5.97 5.58
CA HIS A 6 4.12 6.36 5.51
C HIS A 6 4.89 5.57 4.45
N ARG A 7 4.28 4.53 3.86
CA ARG A 7 4.87 3.71 2.81
C ARG A 7 4.82 4.37 1.44
N SER A 8 3.83 5.23 1.19
CA SER A 8 3.63 5.87 -0.11
C SER A 8 4.87 6.54 -0.72
N PRO A 9 5.79 7.16 0.05
CA PRO A 9 7.01 7.67 -0.54
C PRO A 9 7.85 6.54 -1.14
N PHE A 10 7.98 5.39 -0.51
CA PHE A 10 8.87 4.32 -0.98
C PHE A 10 8.26 3.37 -2.01
N THR A 11 6.95 3.44 -2.21
CA THR A 11 6.23 2.61 -3.19
C THR A 11 5.71 3.40 -4.37
N SER A 12 5.90 4.73 -4.41
CA SER A 12 5.57 5.49 -5.61
C SER A 12 6.44 5.03 -6.80
N PRO A 13 5.83 4.66 -7.93
CA PRO A 13 6.57 4.31 -9.15
C PRO A 13 7.45 5.46 -9.67
N GLU A 14 7.11 6.70 -9.32
CA GLU A 14 7.75 7.89 -9.87
C GLU A 14 8.96 8.40 -9.05
N TRP A 15 9.50 7.56 -8.15
CA TRP A 15 10.64 7.91 -7.28
C TRP A 15 11.91 8.26 -8.08
N ILE A 16 12.47 9.45 -7.83
CA ILE A 16 13.73 9.91 -8.43
C ILE A 16 14.88 9.84 -7.43
N SER A 17 14.72 10.44 -6.25
CA SER A 17 15.79 10.53 -5.25
C SER A 17 15.26 10.82 -3.86
N ALA A 18 16.09 10.61 -2.84
CA ALA A 18 15.80 11.06 -1.48
C ALA A 18 17.04 11.66 -0.81
N GLY A 19 16.78 12.50 0.19
CA GLY A 19 17.78 13.11 1.05
C GLY A 19 17.34 13.07 2.50
N PHE A 20 18.32 13.05 3.41
CA PHE A 20 18.10 13.10 4.85
C PHE A 20 18.88 14.26 5.47
N GLY A 21 18.27 14.97 6.41
CA GLY A 21 18.90 16.04 7.16
C GLY A 21 18.46 16.02 8.61
N GLN A 22 19.36 16.45 9.51
CA GLN A 22 19.07 16.56 10.93
C GLN A 22 19.59 17.89 11.49
N ALA A 23 18.78 18.54 12.33
CA ALA A 23 19.14 19.72 13.10
C ALA A 23 18.68 19.54 14.56
N GLY A 24 19.62 19.29 15.47
CA GLY A 24 19.29 18.94 16.86
C GLY A 24 18.44 17.67 16.93
N ASN A 25 17.26 17.77 17.54
CA ASN A 25 16.30 16.67 17.68
C ASN A 25 15.34 16.52 16.48
N TYR A 26 15.47 17.37 15.45
CA TYR A 26 14.61 17.31 14.28
C TYR A 26 15.31 16.61 13.14
N SER A 27 14.67 15.58 12.60
CA SER A 27 15.11 14.89 11.37
C SER A 27 14.08 15.12 10.28
N SER A 28 14.54 15.24 9.05
CA SER A 28 13.70 15.35 7.87
C SER A 28 14.22 14.41 6.79
N MET A 29 13.28 13.78 6.11
CA MET A 29 13.53 13.05 4.88
C MET A 29 12.79 13.80 3.77
N THR A 30 13.52 14.15 2.72
CA THR A 30 12.95 14.68 1.48
C THR A 30 12.95 13.57 0.45
N THR A 31 11.85 13.42 -0.26
CA THR A 31 11.73 12.49 -1.38
C THR A 31 11.35 13.31 -2.60
N LEU A 32 11.99 13.02 -3.74
CA LEU A 32 11.72 13.65 -5.01
C LEU A 32 11.08 12.62 -5.92
N HIS A 33 9.93 12.99 -6.44
CA HIS A 33 9.07 12.19 -7.30
C HIS A 33 8.89 12.93 -8.62
N ALA A 34 8.92 12.22 -9.74
CA ALA A 34 8.61 12.81 -11.03
C ALA A 34 7.13 13.20 -11.05
N PHE A 35 6.82 14.50 -11.08
CA PHE A 35 5.43 14.91 -11.28
C PHE A 35 5.01 14.51 -12.70
N PRO A 36 3.91 13.76 -12.86
CA PRO A 36 3.81 12.84 -13.98
C PRO A 36 3.53 13.56 -15.29
N ASN A 37 4.40 13.34 -16.27
CA ASN A 37 4.19 13.76 -17.65
C ASN A 37 4.32 12.60 -18.66
N SER A 38 4.55 11.34 -18.23
CA SER A 38 4.66 10.21 -19.19
C SER A 38 4.60 8.76 -18.64
N PHE A 39 4.29 8.50 -17.37
CA PHE A 39 4.27 7.14 -16.81
C PHE A 39 2.91 6.81 -16.19
N GLU A 40 2.39 5.63 -16.52
CA GLU A 40 1.18 5.04 -15.94
C GLU A 40 1.56 3.68 -15.38
N GLU A 41 1.61 3.56 -14.06
CA GLU A 41 2.06 2.34 -13.39
C GLU A 41 1.34 2.15 -12.07
N ALA A 42 1.05 0.89 -11.76
CA ALA A 42 0.53 0.46 -10.47
C ALA A 42 1.51 -0.53 -9.83
N VAL A 43 1.99 -0.23 -8.64
CA VAL A 43 2.97 -1.04 -7.90
C VAL A 43 2.30 -1.69 -6.70
N ILE A 44 2.35 -3.02 -6.64
CA ILE A 44 1.84 -3.80 -5.50
C ILE A 44 2.94 -4.04 -4.45
N TYR A 45 2.57 -3.92 -3.18
CA TYR A 45 3.30 -4.45 -2.04
C TYR A 45 2.42 -5.45 -1.26
N PRO A 46 2.97 -6.54 -0.71
CA PRO A 46 4.34 -7.03 -0.91
C PRO A 46 4.61 -7.34 -2.38
N VAL A 47 5.85 -7.23 -2.84
CA VAL A 47 6.20 -7.57 -4.23
C VAL A 47 6.21 -9.09 -4.40
N HIS A 48 5.99 -9.57 -5.63
CA HIS A 48 6.01 -11.01 -5.91
C HIS A 48 7.39 -11.62 -5.55
N GLY A 49 7.37 -12.74 -4.82
CA GLY A 49 8.55 -13.42 -4.31
C GLY A 49 9.14 -12.82 -3.03
N GLN A 50 8.55 -11.75 -2.48
CA GLN A 50 9.05 -11.17 -1.23
C GLN A 50 8.94 -12.18 -0.08
N VAL A 51 10.03 -12.32 0.68
CA VAL A 51 10.10 -13.10 1.91
C VAL A 51 10.20 -12.17 3.11
N ASP A 52 10.09 -12.72 4.31
CA ASP A 52 10.19 -12.00 5.58
C ASP A 52 9.21 -10.82 5.68
N VAL A 53 8.01 -10.97 5.11
CA VAL A 53 6.93 -10.00 5.29
C VAL A 53 6.43 -10.10 6.75
N PRO A 54 6.24 -8.99 7.47
CA PRO A 54 5.73 -9.05 8.84
C PRO A 54 4.40 -9.80 8.93
N ALA A 55 4.23 -10.64 9.95
CA ALA A 55 2.98 -11.39 10.18
C ALA A 55 1.82 -10.48 10.61
N SER A 56 2.12 -9.36 11.26
CA SER A 56 1.13 -8.46 11.82
C SER A 56 1.54 -7.01 11.67
N PHE A 57 0.55 -6.13 11.81
CA PHE A 57 0.66 -4.69 11.83
C PHE A 57 -0.24 -4.15 12.95
N ASN A 58 0.31 -3.29 13.81
CA ASN A 58 -0.45 -2.65 14.86
C ASN A 58 -0.93 -1.28 14.37
N SER A 59 -2.19 -1.19 13.95
CA SER A 59 -2.77 0.02 13.36
C SER A 59 -2.79 1.20 14.34
N ASP A 60 -2.96 0.93 15.63
CA ASP A 60 -2.94 1.95 16.70
C ASP A 60 -1.60 2.71 16.80
N GLN A 61 -0.52 2.18 16.19
CA GLN A 61 0.79 2.83 16.14
C GLN A 61 1.00 3.72 14.92
N GLU A 62 0.03 3.75 14.02
CA GLU A 62 0.00 4.66 12.88
C GLU A 62 -0.94 5.84 13.17
N PHE A 63 -0.56 7.03 12.70
CA PHE A 63 -1.41 8.21 12.80
C PHE A 63 -1.54 8.87 11.41
N PRO A 64 -2.77 8.98 10.86
CA PRO A 64 -4.04 8.48 11.42
C PRO A 64 -4.08 6.96 11.54
N ASP A 65 -4.99 6.42 12.34
CA ASP A 65 -5.15 4.96 12.50
C ASP A 65 -5.96 4.39 11.32
N PRO A 66 -5.37 3.49 10.49
CA PRO A 66 -6.05 2.91 9.34
C PRO A 66 -7.08 1.82 9.69
N ALA A 67 -7.09 1.31 10.93
CA ALA A 67 -8.04 0.30 11.37
C ALA A 67 -8.46 0.51 12.85
N PRO A 68 -9.18 1.62 13.15
CA PRO A 68 -9.41 2.10 14.52
C PRO A 68 -10.24 1.18 15.43
N ASN A 69 -10.80 0.10 14.89
CA ASN A 69 -11.59 -0.88 15.63
C ASN A 69 -10.95 -2.27 15.68
N ALA A 70 -9.73 -2.44 15.15
CA ALA A 70 -9.07 -3.74 15.01
C ALA A 70 -7.75 -3.85 15.80
N GLY A 71 -6.95 -2.78 15.84
CA GLY A 71 -5.65 -2.76 16.51
C GLY A 71 -4.61 -3.64 15.82
N LEU A 72 -4.44 -4.90 16.26
CA LEU A 72 -3.47 -5.82 15.66
C LEU A 72 -4.09 -6.59 14.50
N VAL A 73 -3.68 -6.23 13.28
CA VAL A 73 -4.16 -6.79 12.00
C VAL A 73 -3.01 -7.47 11.23
N GLY A 74 -3.29 -8.02 10.05
CA GLY A 74 -2.24 -8.48 9.13
C GLY A 74 -1.48 -7.30 8.48
N PRO A 75 -0.34 -7.56 7.82
CA PRO A 75 0.43 -6.52 7.16
C PRO A 75 -0.37 -5.86 6.02
N PRO A 76 -0.18 -4.55 5.78
CA PRO A 76 -0.86 -3.89 4.68
C PRO A 76 -0.36 -4.40 3.32
N ILE A 77 -1.33 -4.74 2.47
CA ILE A 77 -1.15 -4.99 1.04
C ILE A 77 -1.61 -3.71 0.34
N THR A 78 -0.73 -3.10 -0.46
CA THR A 78 -0.99 -1.77 -1.03
C THR A 78 -0.75 -1.78 -2.51
N VAL A 79 -1.53 -0.98 -3.24
CA VAL A 79 -1.25 -0.61 -4.63
C VAL A 79 -1.03 0.88 -4.69
N THR A 80 0.13 1.32 -5.15
CA THR A 80 0.46 2.73 -5.37
C THR A 80 0.44 3.03 -6.87
N ILE A 81 -0.27 4.07 -7.26
CA ILE A 81 -0.54 4.44 -8.64
C ILE A 81 0.23 5.72 -8.98
N ALA A 82 0.88 5.73 -10.14
CA ALA A 82 1.35 6.94 -10.80
C ALA A 82 0.62 7.08 -12.14
N SER A 83 0.14 8.28 -12.45
CA SER A 83 -0.52 8.60 -13.73
C SER A 83 -0.30 10.05 -14.13
N SER A 84 -0.12 10.31 -15.42
CA SER A 84 -0.10 11.69 -15.96
C SER A 84 -1.46 12.37 -16.01
N ASP A 85 -2.56 11.65 -15.79
CA ASP A 85 -3.91 12.19 -15.83
C ASP A 85 -4.40 12.57 -14.43
N TYR A 86 -3.80 13.63 -13.86
CA TYR A 86 -4.17 14.16 -12.55
C TYR A 86 -5.56 14.79 -12.55
N ARG A 87 -6.45 14.30 -11.70
CA ARG A 87 -7.86 14.69 -11.59
C ARG A 87 -8.14 15.67 -10.44
N GLY A 88 -7.21 15.82 -9.50
CA GLY A 88 -7.38 16.68 -8.33
C GLY A 88 -8.14 16.02 -7.18
N GLY A 89 -8.44 16.78 -6.13
CA GLY A 89 -9.13 16.26 -4.95
C GLY A 89 -8.24 15.35 -4.07
N TRP A 90 -8.87 14.49 -3.28
CA TRP A 90 -8.18 13.53 -2.42
C TRP A 90 -7.83 12.22 -3.14
N ASN A 91 -8.59 11.85 -4.17
CA ASN A 91 -8.27 10.76 -5.08
C ASN A 91 -7.64 11.34 -6.34
N TRP A 92 -6.31 11.39 -6.37
CA TRP A 92 -5.58 12.19 -7.36
C TRP A 92 -5.74 11.70 -8.80
N PHE A 93 -6.05 10.43 -8.97
CA PHE A 93 -6.10 9.75 -10.26
C PHE A 93 -7.41 8.98 -10.46
N ASP A 94 -8.50 9.31 -9.73
CA ASP A 94 -9.76 8.54 -9.77
C ASP A 94 -9.53 7.02 -9.62
N ALA A 95 -8.63 6.64 -8.71
CA ALA A 95 -8.26 5.25 -8.47
C ALA A 95 -9.44 4.46 -7.88
N GLN A 96 -9.74 3.30 -8.45
CA GLN A 96 -10.80 2.40 -7.99
C GLN A 96 -10.28 0.97 -7.83
N LEU A 97 -10.82 0.28 -6.83
CA LEU A 97 -10.64 -1.15 -6.65
C LEU A 97 -11.81 -1.90 -7.29
N LEU A 98 -11.54 -2.68 -8.34
CA LEU A 98 -12.56 -3.50 -8.99
C LEU A 98 -12.75 -4.84 -8.27
N SER A 99 -11.64 -5.46 -7.85
CA SER A 99 -11.66 -6.69 -7.07
C SER A 99 -10.38 -6.86 -6.27
N ALA A 100 -10.48 -7.58 -5.14
CA ALA A 100 -9.35 -7.97 -4.32
C ALA A 100 -9.58 -9.34 -3.68
N SER A 101 -8.52 -10.11 -3.54
CA SER A 101 -8.51 -11.34 -2.75
C SER A 101 -7.14 -11.56 -2.11
N LEU A 102 -7.14 -12.25 -0.96
CA LEU A 102 -5.92 -12.68 -0.28
C LEU A 102 -6.11 -14.12 0.17
N THR A 103 -5.43 -15.04 -0.50
CA THR A 103 -5.53 -16.46 -0.21
C THR A 103 -4.29 -16.93 0.56
N GLY A 104 -4.51 -17.48 1.74
CA GLY A 104 -3.50 -18.11 2.60
C GLY A 104 -3.59 -19.64 2.63
N PRO A 105 -2.87 -20.29 3.56
CA PRO A 105 -2.91 -21.75 3.72
C PRO A 105 -4.29 -22.28 4.13
N ASP A 106 -5.08 -21.46 4.83
CA ASP A 106 -6.41 -21.83 5.36
C ASP A 106 -7.57 -21.36 4.46
N GLY A 107 -7.27 -20.75 3.31
CA GLY A 107 -8.26 -20.19 2.38
C GLY A 107 -8.21 -18.67 2.27
N GLU A 108 -9.34 -18.06 1.91
CA GLU A 108 -9.46 -16.60 1.76
C GLU A 108 -9.46 -15.89 3.12
N GLU A 109 -8.76 -14.76 3.19
CA GLU A 109 -8.72 -13.89 4.36
C GLU A 109 -9.77 -12.78 4.26
N ALA A 110 -10.32 -12.38 5.42
CA ALA A 110 -11.17 -11.19 5.50
C ALA A 110 -10.30 -9.92 5.47
N LEU A 111 -10.75 -8.90 4.73
CA LEU A 111 -9.98 -7.70 4.43
C LEU A 111 -10.74 -6.43 4.80
N ILE A 112 -10.08 -5.54 5.53
CA ILE A 112 -10.46 -4.13 5.64
C ILE A 112 -9.91 -3.43 4.41
N THR A 113 -10.77 -2.72 3.69
CA THR A 113 -10.40 -1.99 2.47
C THR A 113 -10.36 -0.50 2.75
N LEU A 114 -9.28 0.15 2.33
CA LEU A 114 -9.08 1.60 2.42
C LEU A 114 -8.92 2.15 1.00
N LEU A 115 -9.81 3.08 0.63
CA LEU A 115 -9.87 3.68 -0.70
C LEU A 115 -9.65 5.19 -0.61
N PRO A 116 -9.01 5.80 -1.62
CA PRO A 116 -8.70 7.23 -1.61
C PRO A 116 -9.94 8.14 -1.65
N ASP A 117 -11.11 7.62 -2.02
CA ASP A 117 -12.39 8.33 -1.94
C ASP A 117 -12.89 8.52 -0.50
N ASP A 118 -12.57 7.55 0.38
CA ASP A 118 -13.00 7.53 1.78
C ASP A 118 -11.89 7.98 2.74
N ASP A 119 -10.63 7.98 2.28
CA ASP A 119 -9.44 8.25 3.06
C ASP A 119 -8.50 9.25 2.35
N GLN A 120 -8.55 10.50 2.81
CA GLN A 120 -7.77 11.60 2.23
C GLN A 120 -6.24 11.44 2.35
N TYR A 121 -5.76 10.51 3.18
CA TYR A 121 -4.34 10.29 3.40
C TYR A 121 -3.74 9.29 2.42
N LEU A 122 -4.57 8.63 1.61
CA LEU A 122 -4.11 7.67 0.62
C LEU A 122 -3.67 8.31 -0.70
N GLY A 123 -4.39 9.32 -1.21
CA GLY A 123 -3.98 10.13 -2.39
C GLY A 123 -3.90 9.36 -3.71
N THR A 124 -2.88 8.51 -3.80
CA THR A 124 -2.45 7.69 -4.94
C THR A 124 -2.46 6.19 -4.63
N MET A 125 -2.98 5.80 -3.46
CA MET A 125 -2.87 4.45 -2.94
C MET A 125 -4.24 3.81 -2.68
N ILE A 126 -4.32 2.50 -2.88
CA ILE A 126 -5.35 1.63 -2.31
C ILE A 126 -4.65 0.70 -1.30
N ALA A 127 -5.26 0.46 -0.15
CA ALA A 127 -4.72 -0.43 0.86
C ALA A 127 -5.74 -1.48 1.33
N LEU A 128 -5.25 -2.69 1.58
CA LEU A 128 -5.99 -3.81 2.14
C LEU A 128 -5.27 -4.28 3.39
N LEU A 129 -6.01 -4.45 4.48
CA LEU A 129 -5.51 -5.00 5.73
C LEU A 129 -6.24 -6.31 6.03
N PRO A 130 -5.54 -7.44 6.17
CA PRO A 130 -6.14 -8.65 6.72
C PRO A 130 -6.66 -8.37 8.13
N GLU A 131 -7.91 -8.71 8.43
CA GLU A 131 -8.55 -8.39 9.72
C GLU A 131 -7.83 -8.99 10.95
N ARG A 132 -6.92 -9.94 10.71
CA ARG A 132 -6.17 -10.67 11.71
C ARG A 132 -4.71 -10.88 11.26
N PRO A 133 -3.77 -11.05 12.20
CA PRO A 133 -2.39 -11.45 11.88
C PRO A 133 -2.35 -12.69 10.97
N LEU A 134 -1.43 -12.68 10.02
CA LEU A 134 -1.17 -13.78 9.10
C LEU A 134 -0.27 -14.83 9.75
N THR A 135 -0.34 -16.07 9.24
CA THR A 135 0.40 -17.20 9.83
C THR A 135 1.91 -17.07 9.53
N PRO A 136 2.78 -17.05 10.55
CA PRO A 136 4.23 -17.02 10.37
C PRO A 136 4.74 -18.18 9.50
N GLY A 137 5.72 -17.89 8.64
CA GLY A 137 6.30 -18.86 7.69
C GLY A 137 5.38 -19.29 6.55
N ALA A 138 4.11 -18.85 6.51
CA ALA A 138 3.19 -19.22 5.45
C ALA A 138 3.33 -18.32 4.21
N THR A 139 2.97 -18.87 3.05
CA THR A 139 2.90 -18.14 1.78
C THR A 139 1.47 -17.72 1.50
N TYR A 140 1.30 -16.47 1.07
CA TYR A 140 0.02 -15.87 0.69
C TYR A 140 0.05 -15.40 -0.76
N THR A 141 -1.11 -15.44 -1.42
CA THR A 141 -1.33 -14.88 -2.75
C THR A 141 -2.31 -13.73 -2.69
N ALA A 142 -1.86 -12.51 -2.97
CA ALA A 142 -2.72 -11.34 -3.15
C ALA A 142 -3.03 -11.17 -4.64
N LYS A 143 -4.31 -10.91 -4.96
CA LYS A 143 -4.76 -10.54 -6.29
C LYS A 143 -5.61 -9.28 -6.21
N LEU A 144 -5.31 -8.30 -7.05
CA LEU A 144 -6.04 -7.04 -7.10
C LEU A 144 -6.25 -6.64 -8.56
N SER A 145 -7.45 -6.16 -8.86
CA SER A 145 -7.76 -5.50 -10.13
C SER A 145 -8.13 -4.06 -9.83
N VAL A 146 -7.38 -3.12 -10.39
CA VAL A 146 -7.52 -1.68 -10.14
C VAL A 146 -7.63 -0.90 -11.44
N THR A 147 -8.34 0.22 -11.39
CA THR A 147 -8.38 1.21 -12.46
C THR A 147 -7.98 2.57 -11.91
N TRP A 148 -7.55 3.45 -12.80
CA TRP A 148 -7.30 4.86 -12.53
C TRP A 148 -7.44 5.66 -13.84
N ALA A 149 -7.44 6.97 -13.74
CA ALA A 149 -7.42 7.86 -14.88
C ALA A 149 -6.18 7.58 -15.73
N GLY A 150 -6.38 6.99 -16.91
CA GLY A 150 -5.31 6.63 -17.85
C GLY A 150 -5.04 5.13 -17.96
N GLY A 151 -5.38 4.32 -16.94
CA GLY A 151 -4.99 2.91 -16.98
C GLY A 151 -5.76 1.96 -16.07
N GLU A 152 -5.41 0.68 -16.19
CA GLU A 152 -5.90 -0.42 -15.38
C GLU A 152 -4.80 -1.46 -15.20
N ALA A 153 -4.88 -2.25 -14.13
CA ALA A 153 -3.94 -3.33 -13.88
C ALA A 153 -4.58 -4.48 -13.09
N ASP A 154 -4.26 -5.71 -13.51
CA ASP A 154 -4.43 -6.92 -12.73
C ASP A 154 -3.08 -7.30 -12.10
N LEU A 155 -2.99 -7.16 -10.78
CA LEU A 155 -1.79 -7.38 -9.98
C LEU A 155 -1.92 -8.71 -9.22
N THR A 156 -0.89 -9.55 -9.31
CA THR A 156 -0.77 -10.76 -8.49
C THR A 156 0.57 -10.77 -7.78
N SER A 157 0.55 -10.93 -6.47
CA SER A 157 1.74 -11.08 -5.65
C SER A 157 1.67 -12.37 -4.83
N VAL A 158 2.79 -13.10 -4.77
CA VAL A 158 2.96 -14.27 -3.91
C VAL A 158 4.10 -13.94 -2.96
N PHE A 159 3.86 -13.93 -1.66
CA PHE A 159 4.85 -13.52 -0.67
C PHE A 159 4.81 -14.43 0.56
N THR A 160 5.91 -14.48 1.30
CA THR A 160 6.07 -15.33 2.48
C THR A 160 6.21 -14.49 3.74
N ILE A 161 5.44 -14.86 4.76
CA ILE A 161 5.48 -14.23 6.08
C ILE A 161 6.73 -14.69 6.82
N ALA A 162 7.36 -13.77 7.55
CA ALA A 162 8.47 -14.07 8.46
C ALA A 162 8.08 -15.18 9.47
N GLU A 163 9.06 -15.99 9.90
CA GLU A 163 8.86 -17.02 10.94
C GLU A 163 8.65 -16.44 12.36
#